data_AF-A0A538M5K9-F1
#
_entry.id   AF-A0A538M5K9-F1
#
_cell.length_a   1.000
_cell.length_b   1.000
_cell.length_c   1.000
_cell.angle_alpha   90.00
_cell.angle_beta   90.00
_cell.angle_gamma   90.00
#
_symmetry.space_group_name_H-M   'P 1'
#
loop_
_entity.id
_entity.type
_entity.pdbx_description
1 polymer ?
#
loop_
_entity_poly.entity_id
_entity_poly.type
_entity_poly.pdbx_seq_one_letter_code
_entity_poly.pdbx_strand_id
1 'polypeptide(L)'
;MAGGHAPAGRAGGGEEIQAPRPHLARLATAAGALLVGVALAVAGLGGGPLDGWLLVGLGAGGVLSLAGGLVFRWSAALAAGIALLGAEQAVRLATGPSHADPWTPLYAAGFLLAAELAWWSMEPRVPSFSDLPVLVNRLAVIILSCAGGAVLAALVVLAAGAPLRGGVGLEVVGVVAAAAALTVVATVARTRVR
;
A
#
# COMPACT_ATOMS: atom_id res chain seq x y z
N MET A 1 18.59 56.75 49.99
CA MET A 1 19.29 56.02 48.92
C MET A 1 18.52 54.73 48.67
N ALA A 2 17.90 54.65 47.50
CA ALA A 2 16.96 53.58 47.10
C ALA A 2 17.70 52.50 46.30
N GLY A 3 17.23 51.25 46.39
CA GLY A 3 17.81 50.15 45.59
C GLY A 3 17.12 48.80 45.82
N GLY A 4 15.79 48.74 45.73
CA GLY A 4 15.05 47.48 45.74
C GLY A 4 15.22 46.74 44.41
N HIS A 5 15.74 45.51 44.45
CA HIS A 5 15.84 44.63 43.29
C HIS A 5 14.58 43.76 43.19
N ALA A 6 13.87 43.85 42.06
CA ALA A 6 12.76 42.97 41.73
C ALA A 6 13.29 41.67 41.09
N PRO A 7 12.75 40.48 41.42
CA PRO A 7 13.14 39.25 40.76
C PRO A 7 12.53 39.19 39.35
N ALA A 8 13.39 38.94 38.36
CA ALA A 8 12.98 38.70 36.98
C ALA A 8 12.16 37.39 36.91
N GLY A 9 10.87 37.52 36.61
CA GLY A 9 10.01 36.39 36.29
C GLY A 9 10.51 35.69 35.03
N ARG A 10 10.76 34.38 35.12
CA ARG A 10 11.00 33.53 33.96
C ARG A 10 9.68 33.41 33.20
N ALA A 11 9.58 34.08 32.07
CA ALA A 11 8.55 33.79 31.08
C ALA A 11 8.75 32.37 30.57
N GLY A 12 7.88 31.45 31.00
CA GLY A 12 7.78 30.10 30.46
C GLY A 12 7.21 30.13 29.05
N GLY A 13 8.04 30.47 28.07
CA GLY A 13 7.71 30.39 26.65
C GLY A 13 7.85 28.94 26.17
N GLY A 14 6.77 28.17 26.26
CA GLY A 14 6.77 26.78 25.80
C GLY A 14 5.39 26.16 25.51
N GLU A 15 4.29 26.89 25.69
CA GLU A 15 2.95 26.30 25.66
C GLU A 15 2.21 26.41 24.31
N GLU A 16 2.71 27.17 23.33
CA GLU A 16 1.93 27.47 22.10
C GLU A 16 2.29 26.64 20.85
N ILE A 17 3.35 25.84 20.87
CA ILE A 17 3.60 24.87 19.79
C ILE A 17 3.04 23.52 20.22
N GLN A 18 1.75 23.33 19.96
CA GLN A 18 1.11 22.01 20.02
C GLN A 18 1.81 21.08 19.02
N ALA A 19 2.85 20.38 19.47
CA ALA A 19 3.52 19.37 18.67
C ALA A 19 2.49 18.30 18.28
N PRO A 20 2.22 18.09 16.97
CA PRO A 20 1.31 17.05 16.50
C PRO A 20 1.73 15.72 17.10
N ARG A 21 0.83 15.11 17.86
CA ARG A 21 1.11 13.88 18.61
C ARG A 21 1.49 12.77 17.62
N PRO A 22 2.76 12.31 17.62
CA PRO A 22 3.27 11.43 16.56
C PRO A 22 2.58 10.06 16.53
N HIS A 23 1.83 9.68 17.58
CA HIS A 23 1.05 8.45 17.62
C HIS A 23 -0.24 8.52 16.79
N LEU A 24 -0.93 9.67 16.72
CA LEU A 24 -2.22 9.76 16.02
C LEU A 24 -2.07 9.60 14.52
N ALA A 25 -1.11 10.30 13.92
CA ALA A 25 -0.87 10.16 12.50
C ALA A 25 -0.30 8.77 12.14
N ARG A 26 0.23 7.99 13.09
CA ARG A 26 0.64 6.59 12.85
C ARG A 26 -0.58 5.68 12.81
N LEU A 27 -1.48 5.89 13.76
CA LEU A 27 -2.76 5.19 13.81
C LEU A 27 -3.59 5.50 12.57
N ALA A 28 -3.60 6.75 12.09
CA ALA A 28 -4.31 7.14 10.88
C ALA A 28 -3.81 6.39 9.63
N THR A 29 -2.49 6.31 9.41
CA THR A 29 -1.95 5.59 8.24
C THR A 29 -2.13 4.07 8.37
N ALA A 30 -1.96 3.50 9.57
CA ALA A 30 -2.22 2.08 9.82
C ALA A 30 -3.71 1.73 9.62
N ALA A 31 -4.62 2.56 10.13
CA ALA A 31 -6.06 2.40 9.94
C ALA A 31 -6.44 2.54 8.46
N GLY A 32 -5.87 3.52 7.75
CA GLY A 32 -6.05 3.67 6.31
C GLY A 32 -5.60 2.43 5.52
N ALA A 33 -4.43 1.88 5.85
CA ALA A 33 -3.94 0.65 5.22
C ALA A 33 -4.87 -0.55 5.47
N LEU A 34 -5.35 -0.72 6.71
CA LEU A 34 -6.29 -1.79 7.05
C LEU A 34 -7.64 -1.63 6.37
N LEU A 35 -8.19 -0.41 6.33
CA LEU A 35 -9.46 -0.14 5.66
C LEU A 35 -9.38 -0.46 4.17
N VAL A 36 -8.30 -0.06 3.49
CA VAL A 36 -8.08 -0.40 2.09
C VAL A 36 -7.91 -1.92 1.93
N GLY A 37 -7.11 -2.58 2.78
CA GLY A 37 -6.93 -4.03 2.74
C GLY A 37 -8.24 -4.81 2.93
N VAL A 38 -9.08 -4.41 3.88
CA VAL A 38 -10.42 -5.00 4.09
C VAL A 38 -11.33 -4.73 2.90
N ALA A 39 -11.33 -3.52 2.35
CA ALA A 39 -12.13 -3.19 1.19
C ALA A 39 -11.76 -4.07 -0.02
N LEU A 40 -10.47 -4.30 -0.24
CA LEU A 40 -9.98 -5.19 -1.30
C LEU A 40 -10.44 -6.65 -1.10
N ALA A 41 -10.33 -7.17 0.12
CA ALA A 41 -10.75 -8.54 0.45
C ALA A 41 -12.26 -8.75 0.33
N VAL A 42 -13.07 -7.76 0.72
CA VAL A 42 -14.53 -7.87 0.69
C VAL A 42 -15.09 -7.66 -0.72
N ALA A 43 -14.44 -6.81 -1.52
CA ALA A 43 -14.88 -6.53 -2.90
C ALA A 43 -14.91 -7.79 -3.78
N GLY A 44 -14.29 -8.90 -3.34
CA GLY A 44 -14.31 -10.18 -4.03
C GLY A 44 -15.38 -11.18 -3.67
N LEU A 45 -16.15 -10.92 -2.63
CA LEU A 45 -17.13 -11.89 -2.14
C LEU A 45 -18.44 -11.92 -2.95
N GLY A 46 -18.60 -11.03 -3.94
CA GLY A 46 -19.81 -10.95 -4.76
C GLY A 46 -19.90 -11.99 -5.90
N GLY A 47 -18.86 -12.79 -6.16
CA GLY A 47 -18.77 -13.65 -7.35
C GLY A 47 -18.85 -15.15 -7.08
N GLY A 48 -20.06 -15.73 -7.14
CA GLY A 48 -20.29 -17.18 -7.34
C GLY A 48 -19.90 -18.16 -6.20
N PRO A 49 -20.47 -19.39 -6.19
CA PRO A 49 -20.42 -20.28 -5.02
C PRO A 49 -19.25 -21.29 -4.95
N LEU A 50 -18.43 -21.49 -5.99
CA LEU A 50 -17.55 -22.66 -6.07
C LEU A 50 -16.18 -22.50 -5.35
N ASP A 51 -15.65 -21.28 -5.18
CA ASP A 51 -14.34 -21.04 -4.55
C ASP A 51 -14.39 -20.13 -3.30
N GLY A 52 -15.59 -19.89 -2.76
CA GLY A 52 -15.80 -18.88 -1.71
C GLY A 52 -14.93 -19.06 -0.48
N TRP A 53 -14.69 -20.30 -0.02
CA TRP A 53 -13.85 -20.57 1.15
C TRP A 53 -12.36 -20.27 0.94
N LEU A 54 -11.84 -20.54 -0.27
CA LEU A 54 -10.45 -20.22 -0.59
C LEU A 54 -10.24 -18.71 -0.64
N LEU A 55 -11.16 -17.99 -1.29
CA LEU A 55 -11.12 -16.52 -1.37
C LEU A 55 -11.23 -15.88 0.02
N VAL A 56 -12.18 -16.34 0.84
CA VAL A 56 -12.31 -15.89 2.24
C VAL A 56 -11.03 -16.20 3.03
N GLY A 57 -10.45 -17.38 2.84
CA GLY A 57 -9.20 -17.77 3.51
C GLY A 57 -8.01 -16.87 3.13
N LEU A 58 -7.84 -16.58 1.83
CA LEU A 58 -6.79 -15.69 1.33
C LEU A 58 -7.01 -14.24 1.78
N GLY A 59 -8.24 -13.73 1.65
CA GLY A 59 -8.61 -12.38 2.07
C GLY A 59 -8.44 -12.17 3.58
N ALA A 60 -9.00 -13.09 4.39
CA ALA A 60 -8.86 -13.04 5.85
C ALA A 60 -7.39 -13.21 6.27
N GLY A 61 -6.67 -14.17 5.68
CA GLY A 61 -5.24 -14.36 5.94
C GLY A 61 -4.42 -13.12 5.59
N GLY A 62 -4.72 -12.46 4.48
CA GLY A 62 -4.09 -11.23 4.05
C GLY A 62 -4.33 -10.08 5.02
N VAL A 63 -5.58 -9.84 5.42
CA VAL A 63 -5.95 -8.80 6.41
C VAL A 63 -5.31 -9.09 7.76
N LEU A 64 -5.37 -10.33 8.25
CA LEU A 64 -4.78 -10.72 9.55
C LEU A 64 -3.26 -10.57 9.55
N SER A 65 -2.60 -10.99 8.47
CA SER A 65 -1.14 -10.83 8.32
C SER A 65 -0.77 -9.34 8.25
N LEU A 66 -1.54 -8.52 7.54
CA LEU A 66 -1.33 -7.07 7.48
C LEU A 66 -1.54 -6.42 8.86
N ALA A 67 -2.62 -6.76 9.56
CA ALA A 67 -2.88 -6.29 10.93
C ALA A 67 -1.75 -6.68 11.89
N GLY A 68 -1.33 -7.96 11.86
CA GLY A 68 -0.21 -8.46 12.65
C GLY A 68 1.09 -7.72 12.32
N GLY A 69 1.39 -7.53 11.03
CA GLY A 69 2.56 -6.77 10.58
C GLY A 69 2.56 -5.32 11.07
N LEU A 70 1.40 -4.66 11.11
CA LEU A 70 1.27 -3.29 11.66
C LEU A 70 1.45 -3.25 13.19
N VAL A 71 0.86 -4.22 13.90
CA VAL A 71 0.92 -4.31 15.37
C VAL A 71 2.34 -4.63 15.84
N PHE A 72 2.97 -5.65 15.25
CA PHE A 72 4.31 -6.11 15.61
C PHE A 72 5.43 -5.39 14.85
N ARG A 73 5.09 -4.45 13.95
CA ARG A 73 6.03 -3.73 13.06
C ARG A 73 6.91 -4.69 12.26
N TRP A 74 6.31 -5.78 11.79
CA TRP A 74 7.01 -6.84 11.08
C TRP A 74 6.81 -6.71 9.57
N SER A 75 7.83 -6.22 8.88
CA SER A 75 7.79 -5.94 7.44
C SER A 75 7.44 -7.17 6.59
N ALA A 76 7.94 -8.36 6.98
CA ALA A 76 7.63 -9.59 6.26
C ALA A 76 6.14 -9.96 6.34
N ALA A 77 5.50 -9.74 7.49
CA ALA A 77 4.06 -9.97 7.64
C ALA A 77 3.21 -8.99 6.84
N LEU A 78 3.65 -7.73 6.69
CA LEU A 78 3.00 -6.77 5.79
C LEU A 78 3.09 -7.22 4.33
N ALA A 79 4.29 -7.63 3.88
CA ALA A 79 4.50 -8.13 2.53
C ALA A 79 3.66 -9.38 2.27
N ALA A 80 3.60 -10.32 3.23
CA ALA A 80 2.74 -11.49 3.16
C ALA A 80 1.25 -11.11 3.10
N GLY A 81 0.83 -10.10 3.86
CA GLY A 81 -0.53 -9.58 3.84
C GLY A 81 -0.94 -9.07 2.45
N ILE A 82 -0.14 -8.19 1.87
CA ILE A 82 -0.37 -7.67 0.51
C ILE A 82 -0.32 -8.80 -0.53
N ALA A 83 0.61 -9.74 -0.40
CA ALA A 83 0.73 -10.88 -1.31
C ALA A 83 -0.49 -11.81 -1.26
N LEU A 84 -1.03 -12.09 -0.07
CA LEU A 84 -2.23 -12.90 0.10
C LEU A 84 -3.47 -12.23 -0.49
N LEU A 85 -3.63 -10.91 -0.28
CA LEU A 85 -4.72 -10.14 -0.91
C LEU A 85 -4.56 -10.09 -2.44
N GLY A 86 -3.32 -9.98 -2.94
CA GLY A 86 -3.05 -10.08 -4.38
C GLY A 86 -3.34 -11.47 -4.95
N ALA A 87 -3.02 -12.53 -4.20
CA ALA A 87 -3.33 -13.90 -4.57
C ALA A 87 -4.84 -14.15 -4.62
N GLU A 88 -5.60 -13.59 -3.67
CA GLU A 88 -7.07 -13.61 -3.72
C GLU A 88 -7.59 -13.01 -5.04
N GLN A 89 -7.12 -11.81 -5.42
CA GLN A 89 -7.53 -11.19 -6.68
C GLN A 89 -7.10 -12.00 -7.91
N ALA A 90 -5.92 -12.62 -7.88
CA ALA A 90 -5.46 -13.48 -8.97
C ALA A 90 -6.34 -14.73 -9.13
N VAL A 91 -6.72 -15.38 -8.02
CA VAL A 91 -7.65 -16.52 -8.03
C VAL A 91 -9.00 -16.10 -8.61
N ARG A 92 -9.54 -14.94 -8.19
CA ARG A 92 -10.81 -14.40 -8.73
C ARG A 92 -10.77 -14.17 -10.22
N LEU A 93 -9.69 -13.61 -10.74
CA LEU A 93 -9.52 -13.40 -12.19
C LEU A 93 -9.38 -14.73 -12.95
N ALA A 94 -8.77 -15.73 -12.33
CA ALA A 94 -8.56 -17.04 -12.94
C ALA A 94 -9.84 -17.89 -12.99
N THR A 95 -10.72 -17.78 -11.99
CA THR A 95 -11.95 -18.58 -11.91
C THR A 95 -13.21 -17.81 -12.31
N GLY A 96 -13.10 -16.50 -12.52
CA GLY A 96 -14.19 -15.63 -12.95
C GLY A 96 -14.66 -15.89 -14.39
N PRO A 97 -15.91 -15.49 -14.72
CA PRO A 97 -16.50 -15.69 -16.05
C PRO A 97 -15.86 -14.86 -17.16
N SER A 98 -15.08 -13.84 -16.80
CA SER A 98 -14.39 -12.93 -17.72
C SER A 98 -12.91 -12.82 -17.33
N HIS A 99 -12.00 -13.06 -18.27
CA HIS A 99 -10.56 -12.94 -18.06
C HIS A 99 -10.08 -11.49 -17.81
N ALA A 100 -10.96 -10.49 -18.00
CA ALA A 100 -10.67 -9.08 -17.83
C ALA A 100 -11.74 -8.43 -16.93
N ASP A 101 -11.40 -8.18 -15.67
CA ASP A 101 -12.24 -7.40 -14.76
C ASP A 101 -11.95 -5.89 -14.96
N PRO A 102 -12.95 -5.06 -15.33
CA PRO A 102 -12.77 -3.62 -15.50
C PRO A 102 -12.33 -2.90 -14.21
N TRP A 103 -12.51 -3.52 -13.04
CA TRP A 103 -12.08 -2.96 -11.75
C TRP A 103 -10.61 -3.26 -11.42
N THR A 104 -9.91 -4.10 -12.19
CA THR A 104 -8.49 -4.44 -11.96
C THR A 104 -7.58 -3.22 -11.75
N PRO A 105 -7.72 -2.11 -12.49
CA PRO A 105 -6.94 -0.89 -12.24
C PRO A 105 -7.15 -0.30 -10.84
N LEU A 106 -8.37 -0.38 -10.31
CA LEU A 106 -8.69 0.09 -8.97
C LEU A 106 -8.07 -0.83 -7.91
N TYR A 107 -8.09 -2.15 -8.10
CA TYR A 107 -7.38 -3.08 -7.22
C TYR A 107 -5.88 -2.81 -7.20
N ALA A 108 -5.25 -2.56 -8.36
CA ALA A 108 -3.82 -2.24 -8.44
C ALA A 108 -3.47 -0.97 -7.66
N ALA A 109 -4.24 0.10 -7.80
CA ALA A 109 -4.08 1.31 -7.00
C ALA A 109 -4.31 1.03 -5.50
N GLY A 110 -5.32 0.24 -5.15
CA GLY A 110 -5.62 -0.14 -3.78
C GLY A 110 -4.48 -0.90 -3.11
N PHE A 111 -3.87 -1.87 -3.80
CA PHE A 111 -2.72 -2.62 -3.27
C PHE A 111 -1.51 -1.71 -3.01
N LEU A 112 -1.20 -0.80 -3.95
CA LEU A 112 -0.12 0.17 -3.78
C LEU A 112 -0.41 1.12 -2.63
N LEU A 113 -1.64 1.64 -2.54
CA LEU A 113 -2.04 2.53 -1.46
C LEU A 113 -1.95 1.85 -0.09
N ALA A 114 -2.46 0.62 0.03
CA ALA A 114 -2.38 -0.16 1.26
C ALA A 114 -0.92 -0.41 1.68
N ALA A 115 -0.06 -0.79 0.72
CA ALA A 115 1.35 -1.03 0.98
C ALA A 115 2.10 0.24 1.42
N GLU A 116 1.89 1.36 0.73
CA GLU A 116 2.51 2.65 1.05
C GLU A 116 2.06 3.17 2.43
N LEU A 117 0.76 3.12 2.73
CA LEU A 117 0.23 3.52 4.03
C LEU A 117 0.74 2.62 5.16
N ALA A 118 0.82 1.30 4.92
CA ALA A 118 1.35 0.35 5.88
C ALA A 118 2.84 0.60 6.16
N TRP A 119 3.64 0.81 5.10
CA TRP A 119 5.06 1.13 5.25
C TRP A 119 5.28 2.47 5.95
N TRP A 120 4.50 3.49 5.59
CA TRP A 120 4.55 4.80 6.24
C TRP A 120 4.18 4.74 7.73
N SER A 121 3.32 3.81 8.13
CA SER A 121 3.03 3.59 9.56
C SER A 121 4.23 3.05 10.36
N MET A 122 5.15 2.33 9.71
CA MET A 122 6.33 1.75 10.37
C MET A 122 7.53 2.70 10.43
N GLU A 123 7.58 3.68 9.53
CA GLU A 123 8.73 4.57 9.38
C GLU A 123 8.99 5.39 10.65
N PRO A 124 10.24 5.40 11.18
CA PRO A 124 10.60 6.24 12.32
C PRO A 124 10.31 7.71 12.03
N ARG A 125 9.59 8.38 12.93
CA ARG A 125 9.22 9.78 12.77
C ARG A 125 10.29 10.68 13.36
N VAL A 126 10.95 11.44 12.49
CA VAL A 126 11.85 12.53 12.87
C VAL A 126 11.04 13.83 13.00
N PRO A 127 11.44 14.77 13.87
CA PRO A 127 10.68 16.00 14.11
C PRO A 127 10.35 16.84 12.86
N SER A 128 11.14 16.73 11.79
CA SER A 128 10.89 17.41 10.50
C SER A 128 9.67 16.90 9.73
N PHE A 129 9.05 15.79 10.14
CA PHE A 129 7.86 15.24 9.48
C PHE A 129 6.58 16.05 9.72
N SER A 130 6.59 17.02 10.63
CA SER A 130 5.47 17.96 10.80
C SER A 130 5.44 19.07 9.75
N ASP A 131 6.46 19.17 8.89
CA ASP A 131 6.50 20.18 7.84
C ASP A 131 5.50 19.83 6.74
N LEU A 132 4.49 20.69 6.57
CA LEU A 132 3.43 20.54 5.58
C LEU A 132 3.97 20.27 4.15
N PRO A 133 5.04 20.94 3.66
CA PRO A 133 5.60 20.64 2.34
C PRO A 133 6.10 19.20 2.19
N VAL A 134 6.68 18.62 3.24
CA VAL A 134 7.18 17.23 3.23
C VAL A 134 6.00 16.25 3.15
N LEU A 135 4.94 16.52 3.91
CA LEU A 135 3.71 15.74 3.87
C LEU A 135 3.06 15.78 2.48
N VAL A 136 2.93 16.97 1.89
CA VAL A 136 2.34 17.15 0.55
C VAL A 136 3.16 16.42 -0.51
N ASN A 137 4.49 16.56 -0.49
CA ASN A 137 5.36 15.88 -1.45
C ASN A 137 5.21 14.35 -1.34
N ARG A 138 5.16 13.81 -0.12
CA ARG A 138 4.98 12.37 0.11
C ARG A 138 3.62 11.87 -0.38
N LEU A 139 2.55 12.59 -0.08
CA LEU A 139 1.22 12.27 -0.59
C LEU A 139 1.17 12.32 -2.13
N ALA A 140 1.83 13.31 -2.74
CA ALA A 140 1.91 13.41 -4.19
C ALA A 140 2.63 12.20 -4.81
N VAL A 141 3.75 11.75 -4.22
CA VAL A 141 4.45 10.53 -4.66
C VAL A 141 3.54 9.31 -4.54
N ILE A 142 2.87 9.10 -3.40
CA ILE A 142 1.97 7.97 -3.21
C ILE A 142 0.83 7.99 -4.24
N ILE A 143 0.18 9.14 -4.43
CA ILE A 143 -0.92 9.31 -5.39
C ILE A 143 -0.41 9.03 -6.81
N LEU A 144 0.75 9.56 -7.18
CA LEU A 144 1.32 9.36 -8.52
C LEU A 144 1.71 7.90 -8.76
N SER A 145 2.27 7.22 -7.75
CA SER A 145 2.56 5.78 -7.80
C SER A 145 1.29 4.96 -7.96
N CYS A 146 0.23 5.27 -7.19
CA CYS A 146 -1.06 4.60 -7.32
C CYS A 146 -1.69 4.83 -8.70
N ALA A 147 -1.66 6.06 -9.21
CA ALA A 147 -2.15 6.41 -10.54
C ALA A 147 -1.35 5.69 -11.63
N GLY A 148 -0.01 5.65 -11.52
CA GLY A 148 0.85 4.91 -12.43
C GLY A 148 0.56 3.41 -12.42
N GLY A 149 0.37 2.81 -11.25
CA GLY A 149 -0.04 1.41 -11.12
C GLY A 149 -1.40 1.12 -11.75
N ALA A 150 -2.40 1.98 -11.53
CA ALA A 150 -3.71 1.86 -12.16
C ALA A 150 -3.62 1.98 -13.69
N VAL A 151 -2.87 2.94 -14.22
CA VAL A 151 -2.66 3.10 -15.66
C VAL A 151 -2.01 1.85 -16.25
N LEU A 152 -0.96 1.32 -15.63
CA LEU A 152 -0.31 0.09 -16.08
C LEU A 152 -1.28 -1.10 -16.09
N ALA A 153 -2.05 -1.27 -15.01
CA ALA A 153 -3.07 -2.31 -14.94
C ALA A 153 -4.16 -2.13 -16.01
N ALA A 154 -4.60 -0.90 -16.27
CA ALA A 154 -5.57 -0.61 -17.32
C ALA A 154 -5.03 -0.96 -18.71
N LEU A 155 -3.76 -0.66 -19.00
CA LEU A 155 -3.11 -1.05 -20.25
C LEU A 155 -3.05 -2.58 -20.39
N VAL A 156 -2.75 -3.30 -19.31
CA VAL A 156 -2.77 -4.78 -19.30
C VAL A 156 -4.17 -5.33 -19.59
N VAL A 157 -5.20 -4.77 -18.93
CA VAL A 157 -6.61 -5.16 -19.16
C VAL A 157 -7.03 -4.88 -20.60
N LEU A 158 -6.70 -3.71 -21.14
CA LEU A 158 -6.99 -3.35 -22.54
C LEU A 158 -6.28 -4.29 -23.52
N ALA A 159 -5.02 -4.62 -23.26
CA ALA A 159 -4.26 -5.58 -24.06
C ALA A 159 -4.86 -6.99 -24.00
N ALA A 160 -5.32 -7.43 -22.82
CA ALA A 160 -5.96 -8.73 -22.62
C ALA A 160 -7.34 -8.83 -23.30
N GLY A 161 -8.07 -7.71 -23.41
CA GLY A 161 -9.37 -7.64 -24.09
C GLY A 161 -9.28 -7.44 -25.61
N ALA A 162 -8.09 -7.16 -26.15
CA ALA A 162 -7.93 -6.99 -27.58
C ALA A 162 -8.17 -8.34 -28.30
N PRO A 163 -8.84 -8.36 -29.46
CA PRO A 163 -9.07 -9.57 -30.26
C PRO A 163 -7.78 -10.00 -30.98
N LEU A 164 -6.71 -10.21 -30.21
CA LEU A 164 -5.47 -10.78 -30.67
C LEU A 164 -5.68 -12.29 -30.74
N ARG A 165 -5.60 -12.87 -31.94
CA ARG A 165 -5.55 -14.32 -32.10
C ARG A 165 -4.35 -14.82 -31.28
N GLY A 166 -4.62 -15.60 -30.22
CA GLY A 166 -3.60 -16.20 -29.38
C GLY A 166 -2.55 -16.93 -30.22
N GLY A 167 -1.29 -16.79 -29.83
CA GLY A 167 -0.16 -17.37 -30.55
C GLY A 167 1.12 -17.21 -29.74
N VAL A 168 2.14 -17.99 -30.10
CA VAL A 168 3.45 -18.09 -29.43
C VAL A 168 4.08 -16.71 -29.16
N GLY A 169 3.84 -15.72 -30.02
CA GLY A 169 4.34 -14.36 -29.83
C GLY A 169 3.83 -13.68 -28.56
N LEU A 170 2.56 -13.89 -28.19
CA LEU A 170 1.94 -13.28 -27.01
C LEU A 170 2.43 -13.97 -25.72
N GLU A 171 2.66 -15.28 -25.77
CA GLU A 171 3.28 -16.04 -24.68
C GLU A 171 4.73 -15.61 -24.45
N VAL A 172 5.51 -15.44 -25.52
CA VAL A 172 6.90 -14.97 -25.43
C VAL A 172 6.97 -13.56 -24.83
N VAL A 173 6.09 -12.64 -25.25
CA VAL A 173 6.02 -11.30 -24.64
C VAL A 173 5.70 -11.38 -23.15
N GLY A 174 4.75 -12.24 -22.76
CA GLY A 174 4.43 -12.48 -21.35
C GLY A 174 5.63 -13.01 -20.55
N VAL A 175 6.35 -14.00 -21.09
CA VAL A 175 7.56 -14.56 -20.46
C VAL A 175 8.65 -13.51 -20.33
N VAL A 176 8.90 -12.72 -21.37
CA VAL A 176 9.91 -11.65 -21.36
C VAL A 176 9.54 -10.57 -20.34
N ALA A 177 8.27 -10.18 -20.26
CA ALA A 177 7.79 -9.21 -19.28
C ALA A 177 7.93 -9.74 -17.84
N ALA A 178 7.56 -10.99 -17.59
CA ALA A 178 7.72 -11.63 -16.29
C ALA A 178 9.19 -11.74 -15.88
N ALA A 179 10.06 -12.16 -16.81
CA ALA A 179 11.50 -12.22 -16.58
C ALA A 179 12.06 -10.84 -16.23
N ALA A 180 11.73 -9.81 -17.02
CA ALA A 180 12.15 -8.44 -16.77
C ALA A 180 11.70 -7.91 -15.40
N ALA A 181 10.45 -8.20 -15.00
CA ALA A 181 9.93 -7.84 -13.68
C ALA A 181 10.75 -8.51 -12.56
N LEU A 182 11.05 -9.80 -12.68
CA LEU A 182 11.90 -10.53 -11.73
C LEU A 182 13.32 -9.96 -11.67
N THR A 183 13.90 -9.55 -12.82
CA THR A 183 15.23 -8.93 -12.83
C THR A 183 15.24 -7.61 -12.08
N VAL A 184 14.21 -6.77 -12.24
CA VAL A 184 14.07 -5.51 -11.50
C VAL A 184 13.98 -5.79 -10.00
N VAL A 185 13.10 -6.70 -9.58
CA VAL A 185 12.96 -7.10 -8.16
C VAL A 185 14.29 -7.61 -7.60
N ALA A 186 14.97 -8.52 -8.31
CA ALA A 186 16.25 -9.09 -7.89
C ALA A 186 17.38 -8.05 -7.84
N THR A 187 17.34 -7.02 -8.68
CA THR A 187 18.34 -5.94 -8.69
C THR A 187 18.11 -4.99 -7.52
N VAL A 188 16.86 -4.59 -7.29
CA VAL A 188 16.49 -3.74 -6.15
C VAL A 188 16.75 -4.45 -4.81
N ALA A 189 16.47 -5.75 -4.72
CA ALA A 189 16.76 -6.54 -3.53
C ALA A 189 18.27 -6.57 -3.22
N ARG A 190 19.11 -6.69 -4.27
CA ARG A 190 20.57 -6.72 -4.11
C ARG A 190 21.18 -5.38 -3.71
N THR A 191 20.59 -4.26 -4.12
CA THR A 191 21.09 -2.92 -3.75
C THR A 191 20.72 -2.51 -2.32
N ARG A 192 19.69 -3.11 -1.72
CA ARG A 192 19.27 -2.87 -0.32
C ARG A 192 20.05 -3.69 0.72
N VAL A 193 20.75 -4.74 0.30
CA VAL A 193 21.52 -5.65 1.19
C VAL A 193 22.99 -5.25 1.30
N ARG A 194 23.46 -4.33 0.47
CA ARG A 194 24.78 -3.70 0.58
C ARG A 194 24.68 -2.40 1.37
#